data_AF-X1EDF7-F1
#
_entry.id   AF-X1EDF7-F1
#
_cell.length_a   1.000
_cell.length_b   1.000
_cell.length_c   1.000
_cell.angle_alpha   90.00
_cell.angle_beta   90.00
_cell.angle_gamma   90.00
#
_symmetry.space_group_name_H-M   'P 1'
#
loop_
_entity.id
_entity.type
_entity.pdbx_description
1 polymer ?
#
loop_
_entity_poly.entity_id
_entity_poly.type
_entity_poly.pdbx_seq_one_letter_code
_entity_poly.pdbx_strand_id
1 'polypeptide(L)'
;DLERNLQLTLYQLAVEQSWFLQVERLTLYHFRSNTPCSCQPRGEAQLEEARSLVLAVAGGIDEERFPAIESERCPCDFAEHCPYYRQKLVPEPEETDILGGMAVAESVERYVFLQSEIKELQLQFDELRQMIIDFCQAEGLNRVYGREHAITYKMVERAGFSEDEVRALLEPEG
;
A
#
# COMPACT_ATOMS: atom_id res chain seq x y z
N ASP A 1 0.70 -21.33 -6.82
CA ASP A 1 1.14 -22.06 -5.62
C ASP A 1 -0.01 -22.91 -5.10
N LEU A 2 0.20 -24.21 -4.94
CA LEU A 2 -0.84 -25.17 -4.53
C LEU A 2 -1.04 -25.19 -3.01
N GLU A 3 0.00 -24.86 -2.23
CA GLU A 3 -0.05 -24.92 -0.76
C GLU A 3 -0.89 -23.78 -0.18
N ARG A 4 -0.93 -22.63 -0.86
CA ARG A 4 -1.68 -21.44 -0.44
C ARG A 4 -3.00 -21.27 -1.20
N ASN A 5 -3.44 -22.29 -1.92
CA ASN A 5 -4.67 -22.22 -2.71
C ASN A 5 -5.91 -22.22 -1.79
N LEU A 6 -6.65 -21.11 -1.80
CA LEU A 6 -7.86 -20.93 -0.97
C LEU A 6 -8.96 -21.92 -1.34
N GLN A 7 -9.17 -22.20 -2.63
CA GLN A 7 -10.21 -23.11 -3.09
C GLN A 7 -10.05 -24.52 -2.48
N LEU A 8 -8.84 -25.08 -2.50
CA LEU A 8 -8.55 -26.38 -1.88
C LEU A 8 -8.80 -26.38 -0.37
N THR A 9 -8.47 -25.26 0.29
CA THR A 9 -8.70 -25.07 1.73
C THR A 9 -10.19 -25.06 2.06
N LEU A 10 -11.01 -24.38 1.25
CA LEU A 10 -12.47 -24.36 1.39
C LEU A 10 -13.11 -25.74 1.17
N TYR A 11 -12.59 -26.54 0.22
CA TYR A 11 -13.07 -27.91 0.03
C TYR A 11 -12.77 -28.81 1.22
N GLN A 12 -11.57 -28.71 1.80
CA GLN A 12 -11.27 -29.44 3.04
C GLN A 12 -12.24 -29.08 4.15
N LEU A 13 -12.44 -27.78 4.39
CA LEU A 13 -13.35 -27.27 5.40
C LEU A 13 -14.78 -27.81 5.19
N ALA A 14 -15.27 -27.82 3.95
CA ALA A 14 -16.59 -28.34 3.62
C ALA A 14 -16.72 -29.85 3.91
N VAL A 15 -15.71 -30.66 3.57
CA VAL A 15 -15.71 -32.12 3.82
C VAL A 15 -15.69 -32.43 5.31
N GLU A 16 -14.78 -31.79 6.05
CA GLU A 16 -14.60 -32.02 7.48
C GLU A 16 -15.82 -31.56 8.28
N GLN A 17 -16.45 -30.43 7.90
CA GLN A 17 -17.63 -29.91 8.60
C GLN A 17 -18.95 -30.60 8.21
N SER A 18 -19.12 -30.94 6.93
CA SER A 18 -20.40 -31.47 6.43
C SER A 18 -20.50 -32.99 6.56
N TRP A 19 -19.37 -33.69 6.37
CA TRP A 19 -19.33 -35.15 6.33
C TRP A 19 -18.56 -35.76 7.51
N PHE A 20 -17.89 -34.95 8.34
CA PHE A 20 -17.10 -35.40 9.48
C PHE A 20 -16.02 -36.42 9.09
N LEU A 21 -15.47 -36.28 7.87
CA LEU A 21 -14.41 -37.11 7.34
C LEU A 21 -13.09 -36.34 7.34
N GLN A 22 -12.02 -36.99 7.78
CA GLN A 22 -10.69 -36.42 7.73
C GLN A 22 -10.16 -36.45 6.29
N VAL A 23 -9.65 -35.32 5.80
CA VAL A 23 -9.05 -35.24 4.48
C VAL A 23 -7.58 -35.66 4.55
N GLU A 24 -7.20 -36.65 3.73
CA GLU A 24 -5.81 -37.13 3.66
C GLU A 24 -4.99 -36.43 2.59
N ARG A 25 -5.62 -35.95 1.51
CA ARG A 25 -4.93 -35.32 0.38
C ARG A 25 -5.84 -34.38 -0.39
N LEU A 26 -5.27 -33.27 -0.83
CA LEU A 26 -5.93 -32.29 -1.69
C LEU A 26 -5.35 -32.36 -3.10
N THR A 27 -6.19 -32.48 -4.11
CA THR A 27 -5.76 -32.62 -5.51
C THR A 27 -6.58 -31.73 -6.44
N LEU A 28 -5.91 -30.90 -7.23
CA LEU A 28 -6.48 -30.24 -8.41
C LEU A 28 -6.06 -31.01 -9.66
N TYR A 29 -7.02 -31.33 -10.52
CA TYR A 29 -6.75 -31.97 -11.80
C TYR A 29 -6.68 -30.95 -12.92
N HIS A 30 -5.54 -30.87 -13.60
CA HIS A 30 -5.45 -30.15 -14.85
C HIS A 30 -5.88 -31.07 -15.99
N PHE A 31 -7.16 -31.02 -16.35
CA PHE A 31 -7.80 -31.96 -17.28
C PHE A 31 -7.13 -32.01 -18.66
N ARG A 32 -6.69 -30.87 -19.21
CA ARG A 32 -6.09 -30.83 -20.56
C ARG A 32 -4.81 -31.67 -20.66
N SER A 33 -3.98 -31.68 -19.62
CA SER A 33 -2.77 -32.49 -19.57
C SER A 33 -2.94 -33.78 -18.78
N ASN A 34 -4.14 -34.05 -18.27
CA ASN A 34 -4.45 -35.15 -17.35
C ASN A 34 -3.45 -35.25 -16.18
N THR A 35 -2.99 -34.11 -15.66
CA THR A 35 -1.95 -34.06 -14.63
C THR A 35 -2.58 -33.76 -13.26
N PRO A 36 -2.39 -34.65 -12.26
CA PRO A 36 -2.80 -34.37 -10.90
C PRO A 36 -1.79 -33.44 -10.19
N CYS A 37 -2.27 -32.34 -9.66
CA CYS A 37 -1.51 -31.44 -8.80
C CYS A 37 -1.97 -31.64 -7.36
N SER A 38 -1.16 -32.29 -6.53
CA SER A 38 -1.56 -32.68 -5.16
C SER A 38 -0.71 -32.00 -4.08
N CYS A 39 -1.32 -31.71 -2.94
CA CYS A 39 -0.65 -31.24 -1.72
C CYS A 39 -1.23 -31.93 -0.48
N GLN A 40 -0.53 -31.76 0.64
CA GLN A 40 -1.02 -32.19 1.95
C GLN A 40 -2.24 -31.38 2.40
N PRO A 41 -3.06 -31.92 3.33
CA PRO A 41 -4.15 -31.20 3.99
C PRO A 41 -3.63 -29.95 4.73
N ARG A 42 -4.54 -29.00 4.94
CA ARG A 42 -4.31 -27.76 5.68
C ARG A 42 -4.42 -28.02 7.17
N GLY A 43 -3.57 -27.35 7.94
CA GLY A 43 -3.66 -27.35 9.40
C GLY A 43 -4.79 -26.44 9.90
N GLU A 44 -5.13 -26.59 11.19
CA GLU A 44 -6.24 -25.85 11.82
C GLU A 44 -6.12 -24.33 11.66
N ALA A 45 -4.91 -23.76 11.79
CA ALA A 45 -4.71 -22.32 11.64
C ALA A 45 -5.12 -21.79 10.25
N GLN A 46 -4.78 -22.53 9.19
CA GLN A 46 -5.14 -22.17 7.81
C GLN A 46 -6.64 -22.35 7.56
N LEU A 47 -7.26 -23.37 8.15
CA LEU A 47 -8.69 -23.59 8.07
C LEU A 47 -9.46 -22.46 8.78
N GLU A 48 -9.00 -22.03 9.95
CA GLU A 48 -9.65 -20.93 10.68
C GLU A 48 -9.44 -19.57 9.99
N GLU A 49 -8.27 -19.34 9.38
CA GLU A 49 -8.05 -18.15 8.54
C GLU A 49 -9.02 -18.12 7.36
N ALA A 50 -9.17 -19.24 6.65
CA ALA A 50 -10.12 -19.36 5.55
C ALA A 50 -11.58 -19.16 6.02
N ARG A 51 -11.94 -19.72 7.18
CA ARG A 51 -13.26 -19.55 7.80
C ARG A 51 -13.54 -18.09 8.12
N SER A 52 -12.58 -17.42 8.76
CA SER A 52 -12.67 -16.00 9.12
C SER A 52 -12.81 -15.13 7.89
N LEU A 53 -12.06 -15.43 6.83
CA LEU A 53 -12.17 -14.74 5.54
C LEU A 53 -13.55 -14.90 4.93
N VAL A 54 -14.10 -16.12 4.89
CA VAL A 54 -15.44 -16.37 4.34
C VAL A 54 -16.50 -15.59 5.12
N LEU A 55 -16.43 -15.58 6.46
CA LEU A 55 -17.37 -14.83 7.29
C LEU A 55 -17.25 -13.32 7.06
N ALA A 56 -16.03 -12.79 6.97
CA ALA A 56 -15.81 -11.36 6.69
C ALA A 56 -16.35 -10.95 5.31
N VAL A 57 -16.10 -11.77 4.28
CA VAL A 57 -16.63 -11.52 2.93
C VAL A 57 -18.15 -11.63 2.90
N ALA A 58 -18.73 -12.64 3.55
CA ALA A 58 -20.17 -12.80 3.63
C ALA A 58 -20.85 -11.62 4.34
N GLY A 59 -20.28 -11.14 5.44
CA GLY A 59 -20.76 -9.93 6.12
C GLY A 59 -20.65 -8.69 5.24
N GLY A 60 -19.55 -8.54 4.50
CA GLY A 60 -19.42 -7.45 3.53
C GLY A 60 -20.46 -7.48 2.41
N ILE A 61 -20.83 -8.68 1.94
CA ILE A 61 -21.90 -8.85 0.93
C ILE A 61 -23.27 -8.46 1.50
N ASP A 62 -23.59 -8.90 2.72
CA ASP A 62 -24.85 -8.58 3.41
C ASP A 62 -25.01 -7.07 3.65
N GLU A 63 -23.90 -6.39 3.94
CA GLU A 63 -23.82 -4.93 4.14
C GLU A 63 -23.67 -4.15 2.82
N GLU A 64 -23.79 -4.80 1.65
CA GLU A 64 -23.61 -4.22 0.32
C GLU A 64 -22.27 -3.46 0.13
N ARG A 65 -21.23 -3.88 0.86
CA ARG A 65 -19.91 -3.23 0.85
C ARG A 65 -19.00 -3.87 -0.21
N PHE A 66 -18.89 -3.20 -1.35
CA PHE A 66 -18.05 -3.64 -2.48
C PHE A 66 -16.89 -2.67 -2.74
N PRO A 67 -15.84 -2.66 -1.88
CA PRO A 67 -14.69 -1.80 -2.12
C PRO A 67 -13.94 -2.27 -3.36
N ALA A 68 -13.70 -1.35 -4.29
CA ALA A 68 -12.85 -1.64 -5.44
C ALA A 68 -11.40 -1.77 -4.95
N ILE A 69 -10.71 -2.82 -5.39
CA ILE A 69 -9.28 -3.03 -5.10
C ILE A 69 -8.58 -3.30 -6.43
N GLU A 70 -7.57 -2.47 -6.76
CA GLU A 70 -6.75 -2.69 -7.95
C GLU A 70 -5.77 -3.84 -7.73
N SER A 71 -5.55 -4.66 -8.76
CA SER A 71 -4.61 -5.76 -8.73
C SER A 71 -3.95 -5.96 -10.09
N GLU A 72 -2.91 -6.79 -10.17
CA GLU A 72 -2.24 -7.16 -11.43
C GLU A 72 -3.17 -7.81 -12.47
N ARG A 73 -4.36 -8.25 -12.07
CA ARG A 73 -5.38 -8.84 -12.95
C ARG A 73 -6.37 -7.82 -13.49
N CYS A 74 -6.20 -6.54 -13.18
CA CYS A 74 -7.03 -5.47 -13.72
C CYS A 74 -6.51 -5.00 -15.10
N PRO A 75 -7.37 -4.48 -15.98
CA PRO A 75 -8.83 -4.46 -15.85
C PRO A 75 -9.42 -5.86 -16.04
N CYS A 76 -10.45 -6.18 -15.25
CA CYS A 76 -11.24 -7.39 -15.44
C CYS A 76 -12.34 -7.17 -16.50
N ASP A 77 -13.02 -8.25 -16.88
CA ASP A 77 -14.11 -8.22 -17.87
C ASP A 77 -15.31 -7.33 -17.48
N PHE A 78 -15.37 -6.87 -16.23
CA PHE A 78 -16.45 -6.04 -15.67
C PHE A 78 -15.99 -4.62 -15.30
N ALA A 79 -15.02 -4.07 -16.04
CA ALA A 79 -14.45 -2.76 -15.76
C ALA A 79 -15.49 -1.63 -15.77
N GLU A 80 -16.58 -1.74 -16.54
CA GLU A 80 -17.69 -0.77 -16.55
C GLU A 80 -18.39 -0.59 -15.19
N HIS A 81 -18.37 -1.62 -14.33
CA HIS A 81 -18.96 -1.57 -13.01
C HIS A 81 -17.94 -1.15 -11.93
N CYS A 82 -16.65 -1.24 -12.24
CA CYS A 82 -15.56 -0.99 -11.30
C CYS A 82 -15.37 0.52 -11.04
N PRO A 83 -15.42 0.97 -9.77
CA PRO A 83 -15.14 2.36 -9.39
C PRO A 83 -13.80 2.93 -9.92
N TYR A 84 -12.74 2.12 -10.05
CA TYR A 84 -11.45 2.58 -10.58
C TYR A 84 -11.48 2.98 -12.05
N TYR A 85 -12.33 2.32 -12.86
CA TYR A 85 -12.35 2.50 -14.32
C TYR A 85 -13.59 3.24 -14.81
N ARG A 86 -14.56 3.49 -13.94
CA ARG A 86 -15.85 4.12 -14.27
C ARG A 86 -15.69 5.44 -15.03
N GLN A 87 -14.84 6.34 -14.56
CA GLN A 87 -14.61 7.65 -15.21
C GLN A 87 -13.99 7.50 -16.61
N LYS A 88 -13.15 6.47 -16.83
CA LYS A 88 -12.51 6.23 -18.12
C LYS A 88 -13.47 5.67 -19.17
N LEU A 89 -14.50 4.93 -18.72
CA LEU A 89 -15.42 4.18 -19.59
C LEU A 89 -16.75 4.91 -19.80
N VAL A 90 -17.22 5.63 -18.79
CA VAL A 90 -18.46 6.41 -18.86
C VAL A 90 -18.09 7.87 -19.12
N PRO A 91 -18.60 8.50 -20.20
CA PRO A 91 -18.37 9.93 -20.44
C PRO A 91 -18.78 10.75 -19.22
N GLU A 92 -17.97 11.72 -18.85
CA GLU A 92 -18.29 12.61 -17.73
C GLU A 92 -19.61 13.34 -18.01
N PRO A 93 -20.51 13.47 -17.03
CA PRO A 93 -21.68 14.31 -17.17
C PRO A 93 -21.22 15.74 -17.45
N GLU A 94 -21.89 16.42 -18.40
CA GLU A 94 -21.43 17.70 -18.98
C GLU A 94 -21.30 18.84 -17.95
N GLU A 95 -21.86 18.71 -16.75
CA GLU A 95 -21.85 19.76 -15.74
C GLU A 95 -21.70 19.20 -14.33
N THR A 96 -20.50 19.30 -13.76
CA THR A 96 -20.33 19.30 -12.31
C THR A 96 -19.45 20.48 -11.90
N ASP A 97 -20.05 21.50 -11.27
CA ASP A 97 -19.39 22.70 -10.74
C ASP A 97 -18.49 22.42 -9.51
N ILE A 98 -18.21 21.14 -9.22
CA ILE A 98 -17.41 20.71 -8.07
C ILE A 98 -15.96 21.16 -8.24
N LEU A 99 -15.46 21.21 -9.48
CA LEU A 99 -14.09 21.60 -9.81
C LEU A 99 -13.96 23.09 -10.20
N GLY A 100 -14.92 23.93 -9.80
CA GLY A 100 -14.85 25.37 -10.03
C GLY A 100 -14.75 25.74 -11.51
N GLY A 101 -15.44 24.99 -12.38
CA GLY A 101 -15.50 25.25 -13.82
C GLY A 101 -14.37 24.62 -14.67
N MET A 102 -13.40 23.91 -14.08
CA MET A 102 -12.39 23.15 -14.86
C MET A 102 -12.88 21.73 -15.16
N ALA A 103 -12.55 21.21 -16.34
CA ALA A 103 -12.76 19.81 -16.67
C ALA A 103 -11.91 18.91 -15.75
N VAL A 104 -12.39 17.71 -15.43
CA VAL A 104 -11.68 16.79 -14.52
C VAL A 104 -10.32 16.40 -15.09
N ALA A 105 -10.27 16.07 -16.39
CA ALA A 105 -9.05 15.72 -17.09
C ALA A 105 -7.98 16.85 -16.98
N GLU A 106 -8.38 18.10 -17.25
CA GLU A 106 -7.49 19.25 -17.12
C GLU A 106 -7.01 19.44 -15.68
N SER A 107 -7.90 19.26 -14.70
CA SER A 107 -7.57 19.37 -13.28
C SER A 107 -6.53 18.33 -12.84
N VAL A 108 -6.64 17.09 -13.32
CA VAL A 108 -5.69 16.02 -13.04
C VAL A 108 -4.31 16.34 -13.65
N GLU A 109 -4.26 16.72 -14.93
CA GLU A 109 -3.00 17.08 -15.59
C GLU A 109 -2.32 18.28 -14.91
N ARG A 110 -3.11 19.30 -14.54
CA ARG A 110 -2.60 20.47 -13.82
C ARG A 110 -2.04 20.10 -12.46
N TYR A 111 -2.70 19.19 -11.73
CA TYR A 111 -2.22 18.69 -10.45
C TYR A 111 -0.88 17.97 -10.58
N VAL A 112 -0.75 17.07 -11.55
CA VAL A 112 0.51 16.33 -11.79
C VAL A 112 1.64 17.29 -12.15
N PHE A 113 1.36 18.27 -13.01
CA PHE A 113 2.33 19.30 -13.39
C PHE A 113 2.81 20.11 -12.17
N LEU A 114 1.88 20.62 -11.35
CA LEU A 114 2.23 21.35 -10.14
C LEU A 114 3.04 20.49 -9.16
N GLN A 115 2.72 19.19 -9.07
CA GLN A 115 3.49 18.26 -8.24
C GLN A 115 4.93 18.10 -8.73
N SER A 116 5.16 18.08 -10.05
CA SER A 116 6.53 18.09 -10.59
C SER A 116 7.26 19.40 -10.28
N GLU A 117 6.62 20.55 -10.45
CA GLU A 117 7.23 21.86 -10.11
C GLU A 117 7.61 21.93 -8.62
N ILE A 118 6.74 21.44 -7.73
CA ILE A 118 7.05 21.37 -6.29
C ILE A 118 8.29 20.52 -6.02
N LYS A 119 8.41 19.35 -6.66
CA LYS A 119 9.58 18.47 -6.49
C LYS A 119 10.86 19.14 -6.99
N GLU A 120 10.81 19.80 -8.14
CA GLU A 120 11.96 20.52 -8.70
C GLU A 120 12.39 21.70 -7.81
N LEU A 121 11.44 22.50 -7.34
CA LEU A 121 11.72 23.61 -6.44
C LEU A 121 12.26 23.13 -5.09
N GLN A 122 11.79 21.99 -4.57
CA GLN A 122 12.33 21.36 -3.37
C GLN A 122 13.79 20.94 -3.57
N LEU A 123 14.11 20.32 -4.71
CA LEU A 123 15.49 19.96 -5.04
C LEU A 123 16.40 21.20 -5.10
N GLN A 124 15.98 22.23 -5.83
CA GLN A 124 16.74 23.49 -5.92
C GLN A 124 16.91 24.17 -4.55
N PHE A 125 15.88 24.13 -3.71
CA PHE A 125 15.93 24.65 -2.36
C PHE A 125 16.94 23.90 -1.48
N ASP A 126 16.93 22.56 -1.56
CA ASP A 126 17.86 21.70 -0.80
C ASP A 126 19.30 21.87 -1.28
N GLU A 127 19.53 21.99 -2.59
CA GLU A 127 20.85 22.31 -3.17
C GLU A 127 21.36 23.67 -2.66
N LEU A 128 20.52 24.71 -2.72
CA LEU A 128 20.88 26.03 -2.22
C LEU A 128 21.18 26.01 -0.73
N ARG A 129 20.37 25.29 0.04
CA ARG A 129 20.59 25.09 1.46
C ARG A 129 21.93 24.41 1.73
N GLN A 130 22.27 23.35 0.99
CA GLN A 130 23.53 22.65 1.16
C GLN A 130 24.71 23.56 0.82
N MET A 131 24.65 24.32 -0.27
CA MET A 131 25.69 25.30 -0.61
C MET A 131 25.90 26.34 0.51
N ILE A 132 24.81 26.80 1.14
CA ILE A 132 24.90 27.74 2.28
C ILE A 132 25.55 27.07 3.50
N ILE A 133 25.21 25.81 3.78
CA ILE A 133 25.82 25.03 4.86
C ILE A 133 27.32 24.85 4.61
N ASP A 134 27.71 24.42 3.42
CA ASP A 134 29.10 24.18 3.04
C ASP A 134 29.93 25.48 3.16
N PHE A 135 29.36 26.61 2.71
CA PHE A 135 29.97 27.93 2.90
C PHE A 135 30.13 28.29 4.37
N CYS A 136 29.10 28.09 5.20
CA CYS A 136 29.18 28.33 6.65
C CYS A 136 30.26 27.47 7.32
N GLN A 137 30.40 26.20 6.92
CA GLN A 137 31.40 25.28 7.45
C GLN A 137 32.82 25.67 7.03
N ALA A 138 33.03 26.00 5.75
CA ALA A 138 34.34 26.38 5.22
C ALA A 138 34.88 27.68 5.85
N GLU A 139 34.01 28.67 6.05
CA GLU A 139 34.37 29.97 6.60
C GLU A 139 34.25 30.02 8.14
N GLY A 140 33.80 28.95 8.79
CA GLY A 140 33.58 28.91 10.24
C GLY A 140 32.50 29.88 10.74
N LEU A 141 31.51 30.18 9.90
CA LEU A 141 30.44 31.15 10.18
C LEU A 141 29.18 30.46 10.70
N ASN A 142 28.60 30.99 11.78
CA ASN A 142 27.32 30.51 12.31
C ASN A 142 26.11 31.24 11.72
N ARG A 143 26.33 32.32 10.97
CA ARG A 143 25.26 33.13 10.38
C ARG A 143 25.72 33.82 9.10
N VAL A 144 24.89 33.72 8.07
CA VAL A 144 25.10 34.39 6.78
C VAL A 144 23.98 35.38 6.53
N TYR A 145 24.31 36.47 5.83
CA TYR A 145 23.39 37.57 5.53
C TYR A 145 23.24 37.69 4.02
N GLY A 146 22.00 37.69 3.55
CA GLY A 146 21.62 38.21 2.24
C GLY A 146 21.29 39.69 2.30
N ARG A 147 20.78 40.24 1.20
CA ARG A 147 20.42 41.67 1.10
C ARG A 147 19.33 42.09 2.10
N GLU A 148 18.36 41.20 2.34
CA GLU A 148 17.17 41.50 3.16
C GLU A 148 16.94 40.49 4.30
N HIS A 149 17.64 39.36 4.28
CA HIS A 149 17.42 38.24 5.20
C HIS A 149 18.73 37.67 5.73
N ALA A 150 18.65 36.89 6.81
CA ALA A 150 19.82 36.22 7.38
C ALA A 150 19.46 34.78 7.78
N ILE A 151 20.38 33.85 7.54
CA ILE A 151 20.23 32.43 7.85
C ILE A 151 21.25 32.06 8.92
N THR A 152 20.77 31.45 10.01
CA THR A 152 21.63 30.97 11.10
C THR A 152 21.83 29.47 10.97
N TYR A 153 23.08 29.05 10.85
CA TYR A 153 23.49 27.66 10.85
C TYR A 153 23.86 27.24 12.28
N LYS A 154 23.33 26.11 12.73
CA LYS A 154 23.69 25.49 14.01
C LYS A 154 23.89 24.01 13.79
N MET A 155 25.08 23.50 14.14
CA MET A 155 25.24 22.06 14.32
C MET A 155 24.57 21.67 15.64
N VAL A 156 23.61 20.76 15.54
CA VAL A 156 22.98 20.16 16.71
C VAL A 156 23.41 18.70 16.71
N GLU A 157 24.24 18.32 17.69
CA GLU A 157 24.48 16.91 17.98
C GLU A 157 23.16 16.31 18.49
N ARG A 158 22.52 15.50 17.66
CA ARG A 158 21.43 14.65 18.12
C ARG A 158 22.06 13.45 18.81
N ALA A 159 22.13 13.48 20.13
CA ALA A 159 22.35 12.29 20.94
C ALA A 159 21.10 11.39 20.84
N GLY A 160 20.96 10.69 19.72
CA GLY A 160 20.06 9.55 19.63
C GLY A 160 20.75 8.39 20.34
N PHE A 161 20.43 8.20 21.62
CA PHE A 161 20.86 6.99 22.31
C PHE A 161 20.21 5.80 21.62
N SER A 162 21.00 4.78 21.27
CA SER A 162 20.42 3.56 20.73
C SER A 162 19.59 2.87 21.83
N GLU A 163 18.44 2.33 21.45
CA GLU A 163 17.51 1.67 22.40
C GLU A 163 18.20 0.51 23.16
N ASP A 164 19.22 -0.11 22.53
CA ASP A 164 20.02 -1.17 23.12
C ASP A 164 21.04 -0.65 24.15
N GLU A 165 21.67 0.51 23.92
CA GLU A 165 22.55 1.15 24.91
C GLU A 165 21.76 1.64 26.13
N VAL A 166 20.56 2.19 25.91
CA VAL A 166 19.68 2.64 27.00
C VAL A 166 19.20 1.45 27.83
N ARG A 167 18.84 0.33 27.17
CA ARG A 167 18.38 -0.88 27.84
C ARG A 167 19.49 -1.54 28.67
N ALA A 168 20.70 -1.64 28.14
CA ALA A 168 21.85 -2.19 28.86
C ALA A 168 22.22 -1.39 30.13
N LEU A 169 21.95 -0.08 30.15
CA LEU A 169 22.18 0.79 31.30
C LEU A 169 21.06 0.76 32.35
N LEU A 170 19.81 0.51 31.94
CA LEU A 170 18.63 0.58 32.81
C LEU A 170 18.17 -0.79 33.35
N GLU A 171 18.40 -1.90 32.64
CA GLU A 171 18.06 -3.26 33.10
C GLU A 171 18.69 -3.69 34.45
N PRO A 172 19.90 -3.26 34.86
CA PRO A 172 20.43 -3.63 36.18
C PRO A 172 19.86 -2.84 37.36
N GLU A 173 19.13 -1.74 37.13
CA GLU A 173 18.58 -0.88 38.20
C GLU A 173 17.06 -1.07 38.42
N GLY A 174 16.38 -1.85 37.57
CA GLY A 174 14.98 -2.30 37.75
C GLY A 174 13.97 -1.66 36.81
#